data_AF-A0A428PVC0-F1
#
_entry.id   AF-A0A428PVC0-F1
#
_cell.length_a   1.000
_cell.length_b   1.000
_cell.length_c   1.000
_cell.angle_alpha   90.00
_cell.angle_beta   90.00
_cell.angle_gamma   90.00
#
_symmetry.space_group_name_H-M   'P 1'
#
loop_
_entity.id
_entity.type
_entity.pdbx_description
1 polymer ?
#
loop_
_entity_poly.entity_id
_entity_poly.type
_entity_poly.pdbx_seq_one_letter_code
_entity_poly.pdbx_strand_id
1 'polypeptide(L)'
;MSFNVVTSQTPLPPSVLQQLALGSPLDEISNHPGGIRHHVFWHGGRNKKTNKLERSMLFFVYQTGRVGPHNGFRLCLVHQGFHIASATKGEGEAEDDIDRLEREIPQGHMEVVVLGEAPVYVDDEDGGHIAFEED
;
A
#
# COMPACT_ATOMS: atom_id res chain seq x y z
N MET A 1 -5.54 -6.28 -6.91
CA MET A 1 -4.27 -6.41 -6.14
C MET A 1 -3.20 -7.01 -7.03
N SER A 2 -2.01 -6.40 -7.08
CA SER A 2 -0.81 -7.01 -7.68
C SER A 2 0.25 -7.23 -6.60
N PHE A 3 0.97 -8.35 -6.70
CA PHE A 3 1.93 -8.80 -5.70
C PHE A 3 3.24 -9.20 -6.39
N ASN A 4 4.37 -8.62 -5.95
CA ASN A 4 5.70 -8.90 -6.50
C ASN A 4 6.63 -9.38 -5.39
N VAL A 5 7.20 -10.58 -5.56
CA VAL A 5 8.29 -11.08 -4.70
C VAL A 5 9.61 -10.63 -5.30
N VAL A 6 10.40 -9.88 -4.53
CA VAL A 6 11.70 -9.38 -5.00
C VAL A 6 12.79 -10.37 -4.62
N THR A 7 13.46 -10.89 -5.63
CA THR A 7 14.65 -11.75 -5.48
C THR A 7 15.77 -11.21 -6.34
N SER A 8 16.99 -11.72 -6.17
CA SER A 8 18.10 -11.36 -7.05
C SER A 8 17.88 -11.74 -8.52
N GLN A 9 16.96 -12.67 -8.80
CA GLN A 9 16.63 -13.18 -10.13
C GLN A 9 15.38 -12.52 -10.73
N THR A 10 14.55 -11.90 -9.89
CA THR A 10 13.30 -11.27 -10.30
C THR A 10 13.25 -9.84 -9.75
N PRO A 11 13.89 -8.87 -10.44
CA PRO A 11 13.87 -7.48 -10.03
C PRO A 11 12.47 -6.86 -10.26
N LEU A 12 12.21 -5.74 -9.59
CA LEU A 12 10.97 -4.99 -9.79
C LEU A 12 10.91 -4.38 -11.20
N PRO A 13 9.73 -4.38 -11.85
CA PRO A 13 9.52 -3.63 -13.08
C PRO A 13 9.82 -2.13 -12.89
N PRO A 14 10.39 -1.42 -13.89
CA PRO A 14 10.69 0.00 -13.78
C PRO A 14 9.48 0.88 -13.44
N SER A 15 8.28 0.53 -13.94
CA SER A 15 7.04 1.22 -13.62
C SER A 15 6.71 1.17 -12.12
N VAL A 16 6.99 0.06 -11.45
CA VAL A 16 6.80 -0.09 -10.00
C VAL A 16 7.81 0.79 -9.26
N LEU A 17 9.08 0.82 -9.70
CA LEU A 17 10.10 1.68 -9.09
C LEU A 17 9.75 3.17 -9.18
N GLN A 18 9.21 3.62 -10.32
CA GLN A 18 8.74 5.00 -10.49
C GLN A 18 7.60 5.33 -9.52
N GLN A 19 6.64 4.42 -9.37
CA GLN A 19 5.53 4.59 -8.44
C GLN A 19 5.99 4.64 -6.97
N LEU A 20 6.98 3.81 -6.60
CA LEU A 20 7.59 3.85 -5.27
C LEU A 20 8.31 5.16 -5.00
N ALA A 21 9.03 5.72 -5.99
CA ALA A 21 9.72 7.00 -5.86
C ALA A 21 8.77 8.19 -5.65
N LEU A 22 7.53 8.08 -6.15
CA LEU A 22 6.47 9.08 -6.01
C LEU A 22 5.59 8.86 -4.76
N GLY A 23 5.82 7.81 -4.00
CA GLY A 23 5.11 7.53 -2.75
C GLY A 23 5.40 8.58 -1.68
N SER A 24 4.39 8.85 -0.82
CA SER A 24 4.46 9.68 0.39
C SER A 24 5.59 9.23 1.36
N PRO A 25 5.89 9.94 2.47
CA PRO A 25 6.97 9.54 3.35
C PRO A 25 6.76 8.12 3.89
N LEU A 26 7.87 7.39 4.00
CA LEU A 26 7.89 5.99 4.40
C LEU A 26 7.62 5.86 5.90
N ASP A 27 6.39 5.47 6.24
CA ASP A 27 6.04 5.05 7.60
C ASP A 27 6.39 3.56 7.80
N GLU A 28 6.77 3.20 9.02
CA GLU A 28 7.05 1.82 9.42
C GLU A 28 6.00 1.35 10.44
N ILE A 29 5.32 0.24 10.15
CA ILE A 29 4.31 -0.33 11.04
C ILE A 29 4.52 -1.83 11.25
N SER A 30 4.05 -2.32 12.41
CA SER A 30 3.98 -3.75 12.67
C SER A 30 2.73 -4.37 12.04
N ASN A 31 2.85 -5.62 11.61
CA ASN A 31 1.77 -6.46 11.15
C ASN A 31 0.94 -6.95 12.35
N HIS A 32 0.21 -6.04 12.97
CA HIS A 32 -0.79 -6.37 13.98
C HIS A 32 -2.16 -6.53 13.31
N PRO A 33 -3.00 -7.49 13.73
CA PRO A 33 -4.36 -7.61 13.21
C PRO A 33 -5.14 -6.30 13.33
N GLY A 34 -5.74 -5.84 12.23
CA GLY A 34 -6.40 -4.54 12.09
C GLY A 34 -5.46 -3.32 12.07
N GLY A 35 -4.17 -3.50 12.30
CA GLY A 35 -3.18 -2.42 12.38
C GLY A 35 -2.95 -1.73 11.04
N ILE A 36 -2.90 -2.50 9.95
CA ILE A 36 -2.70 -1.95 8.61
C ILE A 36 -3.94 -1.19 8.17
N ARG A 37 -5.13 -1.77 8.39
CA ARG A 37 -6.40 -1.08 8.11
C ARG A 37 -6.50 0.24 8.87
N HIS A 38 -6.19 0.23 10.16
CA HIS A 38 -6.19 1.42 10.98
C HIS A 38 -5.19 2.47 10.45
N HIS A 39 -3.99 2.05 10.08
CA HIS A 39 -2.97 2.94 9.51
C HIS A 39 -3.45 3.61 8.22
N VAL A 40 -3.93 2.83 7.24
CA VAL A 40 -4.44 3.37 5.96
C VAL A 40 -5.64 4.29 6.20
N PHE A 41 -6.56 3.93 7.10
CA PHE A 41 -7.76 4.72 7.37
C PHE A 41 -7.47 6.10 7.98
N TRP A 42 -6.49 6.19 8.87
CA TRP A 42 -6.16 7.43 9.58
C TRP A 42 -5.10 8.28 8.90
N HIS A 43 -4.13 7.64 8.25
CA HIS A 43 -2.98 8.32 7.66
C HIS A 43 -3.10 8.52 6.15
N GLY A 44 -4.08 7.90 5.49
CA GLY A 44 -4.20 7.94 4.03
C GLY A 44 -4.78 9.19 3.40
N GLY A 45 -4.99 10.25 4.18
CA GLY A 45 -5.56 11.49 3.64
C GLY A 45 -6.87 11.24 2.90
N ARG A 46 -7.74 10.39 3.45
CA ARG A 46 -8.99 9.99 2.80
C ARG A 46 -9.99 11.13 2.72
N ASN A 47 -10.78 11.14 1.64
CA ASN A 47 -11.94 11.99 1.53
C ASN A 47 -13.03 11.49 2.49
N LYS A 48 -13.51 12.34 3.40
CA LYS A 48 -14.49 11.93 4.42
C LYS A 48 -15.88 11.58 3.87
N LYS A 49 -16.21 12.01 2.64
CA LYS A 49 -17.51 11.72 2.00
C LYS A 49 -17.48 10.41 1.22
N THR A 50 -16.40 10.17 0.48
CA THR A 50 -16.29 9.00 -0.41
C THR A 50 -15.46 7.86 0.16
N ASN A 51 -14.72 8.10 1.25
CA ASN A 51 -13.78 7.15 1.85
C ASN A 51 -12.69 6.64 0.88
N LYS A 52 -12.45 7.36 -0.23
CA LYS A 52 -11.33 7.13 -1.14
C LYS A 52 -10.09 7.91 -0.67
N LEU A 53 -8.90 7.35 -0.85
CA LEU A 53 -7.64 8.06 -0.57
C LEU A 53 -7.46 9.24 -1.54
N GLU A 54 -7.12 10.43 -1.05
CA GLU A 54 -6.86 11.59 -1.91
C GLU A 54 -5.43 11.63 -2.44
N ARG A 55 -4.53 10.82 -1.87
CA ARG A 55 -3.12 10.68 -2.29
C ARG A 55 -2.65 9.24 -2.11
N SER A 56 -1.66 8.84 -2.91
CA SER A 56 -1.01 7.53 -2.73
C SER A 56 -0.21 7.49 -1.43
N MET A 57 -0.19 6.34 -0.75
CA MET A 57 0.57 6.09 0.46
C MET A 57 1.64 5.03 0.24
N LEU A 58 2.79 5.18 0.90
CA LEU A 58 3.86 4.20 0.88
C LEU A 58 4.33 3.90 2.31
N PHE A 59 4.34 2.64 2.71
CA PHE A 59 4.75 2.24 4.07
C PHE A 59 5.32 0.81 4.12
N PHE A 60 6.11 0.52 5.15
CA PHE A 60 6.63 -0.82 5.44
C PHE A 60 5.80 -1.53 6.50
N VAL A 61 5.62 -2.83 6.30
CA VAL A 61 5.00 -3.74 7.25
C VAL A 61 6.04 -4.79 7.67
N TYR A 62 6.27 -4.92 8.98
CA TYR A 62 7.13 -5.93 9.59
C TYR A 62 6.34 -6.89 10.46
N GLN A 63 6.78 -8.14 10.60
CA GLN A 63 6.14 -9.08 11.52
C GLN A 63 6.25 -8.58 12.98
N THR A 64 5.12 -8.49 13.69
CA THR A 64 5.09 -8.01 15.08
C THR A 64 6.01 -8.85 15.97
N GLY A 65 6.87 -8.20 16.75
CA GLY A 65 7.81 -8.86 17.68
C GLY A 65 9.14 -9.28 17.05
N ARG A 66 9.40 -9.00 15.77
CA ARG A 66 10.69 -9.26 15.12
C ARG A 66 11.04 -8.15 14.12
N VAL A 67 12.07 -7.37 14.43
CA VAL A 67 12.57 -6.28 13.57
C VAL A 67 13.76 -6.73 12.73
N GLY A 68 13.88 -6.21 11.51
CA GLY A 68 15.05 -6.37 10.64
C GLY A 68 14.85 -7.30 9.43
N PRO A 69 15.67 -7.13 8.37
CA PRO A 69 15.49 -7.76 7.05
C PRO A 69 15.53 -9.29 7.06
N HIS A 70 16.17 -9.89 8.07
CA HIS A 70 16.20 -11.35 8.24
C HIS A 70 14.83 -11.95 8.59
N ASN A 71 13.87 -11.15 9.06
CA ASN A 71 12.53 -11.60 9.43
C ASN A 71 11.51 -11.47 8.29
N GLY A 72 11.92 -10.84 7.19
CA GLY A 72 11.04 -10.48 6.08
C GLY A 72 10.31 -9.17 6.30
N PHE A 73 9.96 -8.47 5.22
CA PHE A 73 9.14 -7.27 5.24
C PHE A 73 8.31 -7.14 3.97
N ARG A 74 7.27 -6.31 4.04
CA ARG A 74 6.41 -5.97 2.92
C ARG A 74 6.38 -4.46 2.73
N LEU A 75 6.73 -4.00 1.55
CA LEU A 75 6.57 -2.62 1.11
C LEU A 75 5.21 -2.49 0.45
N CYS A 76 4.34 -1.67 1.04
CA CYS A 76 2.97 -1.48 0.61
C CYS A 76 2.82 -0.11 -0.05
N LEU A 77 2.41 -0.10 -1.32
CA LEU A 77 1.95 1.09 -2.02
C LEU A 77 0.43 1.01 -2.16
N VAL A 78 -0.28 1.98 -1.60
CA VAL A 78 -1.73 2.10 -1.74
C VAL A 78 -2.00 3.33 -2.59
N HIS A 79 -2.54 3.12 -3.80
CA HIS A 79 -2.79 4.21 -4.73
C HIS A 79 -3.94 5.11 -4.29
N GLN A 80 -3.84 6.37 -4.70
CA GLN A 80 -4.93 7.31 -4.69
C GLN A 80 -6.20 6.69 -5.32
N GLY A 81 -7.37 7.04 -4.79
CA GLY A 81 -8.65 6.50 -5.24
C GLY A 81 -9.03 5.17 -4.60
N PHE A 82 -8.10 4.47 -3.94
CA PHE A 82 -8.40 3.25 -3.19
C PHE A 82 -9.44 3.53 -2.09
N HIS A 83 -10.48 2.69 -2.01
CA HIS A 83 -11.59 2.87 -1.09
C HIS A 83 -11.41 2.04 0.19
N ILE A 84 -11.58 2.69 1.36
CA ILE A 84 -11.56 2.04 2.67
C ILE A 84 -12.73 2.51 3.54
N ALA A 85 -13.71 1.63 3.76
CA ALA A 85 -14.97 2.00 4.41
C ALA A 85 -14.80 2.42 5.89
N SER A 86 -13.90 1.76 6.62
CA SER A 86 -13.76 1.91 8.08
C SER A 86 -12.36 1.52 8.59
N ALA A 87 -11.98 2.03 9.77
CA ALA A 87 -10.75 1.66 10.47
C ALA A 87 -10.77 0.22 11.00
N THR A 88 -11.97 -0.32 11.20
CA THR A 88 -12.22 -1.64 11.77
C THR A 88 -13.14 -2.43 10.87
N LYS A 89 -12.98 -3.74 10.88
CA LYS A 89 -13.82 -4.67 10.15
C LYS A 89 -14.76 -5.39 11.13
N GLY A 90 -16.01 -5.61 10.74
CA GLY A 90 -16.96 -6.39 11.54
C GLY A 90 -16.57 -7.86 11.62
N GLU A 91 -16.92 -8.52 12.72
CA GLU A 91 -16.75 -9.98 12.84
C GLU A 91 -17.60 -10.70 11.79
N GLY A 92 -16.99 -11.62 11.03
CA GLY A 92 -17.66 -12.38 9.97
C GLY A 92 -17.75 -11.68 8.60
N GLU A 93 -17.24 -10.45 8.47
CA GLU A 93 -17.15 -9.80 7.16
C GLU A 93 -16.11 -10.48 6.24
N ALA A 94 -16.42 -10.59 4.96
CA ALA A 94 -15.60 -11.29 3.96
C ALA A 94 -14.23 -10.62 3.76
N GLU A 95 -13.15 -11.41 3.67
CA GLU A 95 -11.76 -10.95 3.48
C GLU A 95 -11.63 -9.95 2.31
N ASP A 96 -10.94 -8.83 2.54
CA ASP A 96 -10.61 -7.83 1.51
C ASP A 96 -9.11 -7.69 1.27
N ASP A 97 -8.74 -6.77 0.38
CA ASP A 97 -7.34 -6.56 -0.02
C ASP A 97 -6.44 -6.08 1.13
N ILE A 98 -6.96 -5.39 2.15
CA ILE A 98 -6.17 -4.95 3.30
C ILE A 98 -5.90 -6.12 4.24
N ASP A 99 -6.90 -6.99 4.48
CA ASP A 99 -6.72 -8.16 5.35
C ASP A 99 -5.60 -9.09 4.83
N ARG A 100 -5.43 -9.14 3.51
CA ARG A 100 -4.33 -9.88 2.87
C ARG A 100 -2.96 -9.28 3.17
N LEU A 101 -2.86 -7.97 3.39
CA LEU A 101 -1.61 -7.31 3.82
C LEU A 101 -1.24 -7.67 5.26
N GLU A 102 -2.21 -8.10 6.06
CA GLU A 102 -2.00 -8.51 7.46
C GLU A 102 -1.57 -9.97 7.59
N ARG A 103 -1.48 -10.72 6.49
CA ARG A 103 -0.98 -12.09 6.49
C ARG A 103 0.51 -12.14 6.84
N GLU A 104 0.89 -13.26 7.45
CA GLU A 104 2.28 -13.57 7.80
C GLU A 104 3.23 -13.34 6.62
N ILE A 105 4.38 -12.73 6.93
CA ILE A 105 5.45 -12.49 5.97
C ILE A 105 6.50 -13.58 6.20
N PRO A 106 6.77 -14.45 5.21
CA PRO A 106 7.77 -15.50 5.38
C PRO A 106 9.16 -14.92 5.69
N GLN A 107 9.92 -15.65 6.51
CA GLN A 107 11.24 -15.19 6.94
C GLN A 107 12.15 -14.93 5.74
N GLY A 108 12.79 -13.75 5.72
CA GLY A 108 13.73 -13.34 4.68
C GLY A 108 13.09 -12.90 3.36
N HIS A 109 11.76 -12.85 3.27
CA HIS A 109 11.08 -12.33 2.09
C HIS A 109 11.10 -10.80 2.03
N MET A 110 11.28 -10.26 0.83
CA MET A 110 11.03 -8.86 0.53
C MET A 110 9.90 -8.81 -0.48
N GLU A 111 8.75 -8.32 -0.03
CA GLU A 111 7.53 -8.30 -0.82
C GLU A 111 7.15 -6.87 -1.17
N VAL A 112 6.68 -6.66 -2.40
CA VAL A 112 6.07 -5.39 -2.82
C VAL A 112 4.62 -5.65 -3.16
N VAL A 113 3.71 -4.93 -2.50
CA VAL A 113 2.27 -5.05 -2.75
C VAL A 113 1.72 -3.71 -3.17
N VAL A 114 0.96 -3.71 -4.25
CA VAL A 114 0.33 -2.53 -4.81
C VAL A 114 -1.20 -2.71 -4.76
N LEU A 115 -1.85 -1.79 -4.06
CA LEU A 115 -3.30 -1.72 -3.91
C LEU A 115 -3.87 -0.54 -4.69
N GLY A 116 -5.06 -0.74 -5.27
CA GLY A 116 -5.69 0.23 -6.15
C GLY A 116 -5.13 0.21 -7.56
N GLU A 117 -5.70 1.05 -8.41
CA GLU A 117 -5.23 1.24 -9.77
C GLU A 117 -4.14 2.31 -9.80
N ALA A 118 -3.14 2.11 -10.64
CA ALA A 118 -2.07 3.08 -10.78
C ALA A 118 -2.65 4.41 -11.28
N PRO A 119 -2.33 5.55 -10.62
CA PRO A 119 -2.76 6.84 -11.12
C PRO A 119 -2.17 7.06 -12.51
N VAL A 120 -3.01 7.53 -13.44
CA VAL A 120 -2.54 7.96 -14.75
C VAL A 120 -1.83 9.30 -14.55
N TYR A 121 -0.50 9.27 -14.58
CA TYR A 121 0.29 10.50 -14.66
C TYR A 121 0.21 11.01 -16.09
N VAL A 122 -0.32 12.23 -16.26
CA VAL A 122 -0.28 12.93 -17.54
C VAL A 122 0.90 13.89 -17.46
N ASP A 123 1.92 13.60 -18.25
CA ASP A 123 3.12 14.43 -18.38
C ASP A 123 2.75 15.64 -19.26
N ASP A 124 2.21 16.68 -18.65
CA ASP A 124 2.16 17.99 -19.28
C ASP A 124 3.53 18.67 -19.09
N GLU A 125 4.00 19.39 -20.12
CA GLU A 125 5.31 20.06 -20.17
C GLU A 125 5.62 21.03 -19.01
N ASP A 126 4.65 21.29 -18.11
CA ASP A 126 4.72 22.19 -16.96
C ASP A 126 4.64 21.49 -15.58
N GLY A 127 5.01 20.21 -15.50
CA GLY A 127 5.26 19.55 -14.20
C GLY A 127 4.14 18.64 -13.72
N GLY A 128 3.75 17.69 -14.57
CA GLY A 128 3.11 16.41 -14.24
C GLY A 128 2.05 16.41 -13.16
N HIS A 129 0.78 16.24 -13.54
CA HIS A 129 -0.32 16.08 -12.59
C HIS A 129 -1.00 14.71 -12.75
N ILE A 130 -1.61 14.22 -11.67
CA ILE A 130 -2.41 12.99 -11.70
C ILE A 130 -3.75 13.34 -12.34
N ALA A 131 -4.10 12.68 -13.44
CA ALA A 131 -5.42 12.84 -14.06
C ALA A 131 -6.49 12.15 -13.20
N PHE A 132 -7.61 12.84 -13.01
CA PHE A 132 -8.79 12.32 -12.35
C PHE A 132 -9.78 11.87 -13.42
N GLU A 133 -10.18 10.60 -13.44
CA GLU A 133 -11.42 10.23 -14.12
C GLU A 133 -12.58 10.72 -13.25
N GLU A 134 -13.35 11.69 -13.76
CA GLU A 134 -14.63 12.09 -13.19
C GLU A 134 -15.68 11.04 -13.56
N ASP A 135 -16.21 10.34 -12.55
CA ASP A 135 -17.41 9.48 -12.64
C ASP A 135 -18.68 10.33 -12.86
#